data_AF-A0A2V8Z829-F1
#
_entry.id   AF-A0A2V8Z829-F1
#
_cell.length_a   1.000
_cell.length_b   1.000
_cell.length_c   1.000
_cell.angle_alpha   90.00
_cell.angle_beta   90.00
_cell.angle_gamma   90.00
#
_symmetry.space_group_name_H-M   'P 1'
#
loop_
_entity.id
_entity.type
_entity.pdbx_description
1 polymer ?
#
loop_
_entity_poly.entity_id
_entity_poly.type
_entity_poly.pdbx_seq_one_letter_code
_entity_poly.pdbx_strand_id
1 'polypeptide(L)'
;MREWWSKLARALHLRRGLDDDLSDEMRAHLELMTDDNLERGMSTSEARAAARRHFGNLTRTREKAREAWQFPRLETFLQDIRYGLRGIRKAPSFSLVVIFTLALGIGANTAIFSVVYSVLLRPLPYPHGERLVRLGESTSQVSGIAVTWVNFQHWRAENITFENMEAITGAGMTLTGRGDAVLVNTRLVTSSAFQLTGMTSMLGRLFTDADDKPGAAPTAIVTADFWQSRLGGDPHVG
;
A
#
# COMPACT_ATOMS: atom_id res chain seq x y z
N MET A 1 -10.24 -3.73 -16.69
CA MET A 1 -11.69 -3.60 -16.97
C MET A 1 -12.23 -4.59 -18.03
N ARG A 2 -11.51 -4.91 -19.12
CA ARG A 2 -11.99 -5.87 -20.17
C ARG A 2 -12.15 -7.33 -19.72
N GLU A 3 -11.31 -7.82 -18.81
CA GLU A 3 -11.41 -9.22 -18.33
C GLU A 3 -12.70 -9.51 -17.56
N TRP A 4 -13.21 -8.53 -16.82
CA TRP A 4 -14.38 -8.71 -15.96
C TRP A 4 -15.65 -8.91 -16.79
N TRP A 5 -15.78 -8.18 -17.92
CA TRP A 5 -16.84 -8.38 -18.91
C TRP A 5 -16.79 -9.75 -19.58
N SER A 6 -15.59 -10.29 -19.80
CA SER A 6 -15.42 -11.63 -20.38
C SER A 6 -15.81 -12.74 -19.41
N LYS A 7 -15.57 -12.56 -18.09
CA LYS A 7 -16.01 -13.50 -17.05
C LYS A 7 -17.53 -13.44 -16.86
N LEU A 8 -18.13 -12.25 -16.94
CA LEU A 8 -19.58 -12.06 -16.95
C LEU A 8 -20.25 -12.74 -18.15
N ALA A 9 -19.71 -12.52 -19.35
CA ALA A 9 -20.22 -13.11 -20.58
C ALA A 9 -20.08 -14.64 -20.56
N ARG A 10 -18.98 -15.19 -20.01
CA ARG A 10 -18.81 -16.63 -19.81
C ARG A 10 -19.80 -17.21 -18.80
N ALA A 11 -20.08 -16.51 -17.69
CA ALA A 11 -21.08 -16.95 -16.72
C ALA A 11 -22.49 -17.00 -17.34
N LEU A 12 -22.85 -16.02 -18.18
CA LEU A 12 -24.09 -16.02 -18.95
C LEU A 12 -24.12 -17.07 -20.07
N HIS A 13 -22.98 -17.40 -20.67
CA HIS A 13 -22.88 -18.46 -21.68
C HIS A 13 -22.95 -19.86 -21.03
N LEU A 14 -22.37 -20.03 -19.84
CA LEU A 14 -22.52 -21.23 -19.01
C LEU A 14 -23.99 -21.51 -18.69
N ARG A 15 -24.80 -20.48 -18.45
CA ARG A 15 -26.24 -20.62 -18.19
C ARG A 15 -27.01 -21.23 -19.37
N ARG A 16 -26.62 -20.91 -20.61
CA ARG A 16 -27.22 -21.55 -21.81
C ARG A 16 -26.73 -22.99 -21.96
N GLY A 17 -25.42 -23.20 -21.82
CA GLY A 17 -24.82 -24.54 -21.87
C GLY A 17 -25.42 -25.51 -20.85
N LEU A 18 -25.57 -25.12 -19.59
CA LEU A 18 -26.15 -25.98 -18.56
C LEU A 18 -27.64 -26.31 -18.80
N ASP A 19 -28.43 -25.37 -19.32
CA ASP A 19 -29.86 -25.58 -19.56
C ASP A 19 -30.11 -26.41 -20.83
N ASP A 20 -29.19 -26.33 -21.81
CA ASP A 20 -29.15 -27.20 -22.98
C ASP A 20 -28.66 -28.61 -22.61
N ASP A 21 -27.57 -28.73 -21.85
CA ASP A 21 -27.05 -30.01 -21.34
C ASP A 21 -28.10 -30.75 -20.49
N LEU A 22 -28.82 -30.05 -19.60
CA LEU A 22 -29.92 -30.64 -18.83
C LEU A 22 -31.05 -31.14 -19.73
N SER A 23 -31.38 -30.38 -20.77
CA SER A 23 -32.43 -30.74 -21.72
C SER A 23 -32.06 -31.99 -22.51
N ASP A 24 -30.78 -32.12 -22.86
CA ASP A 24 -30.24 -33.26 -23.59
C ASP A 24 -30.14 -34.51 -22.70
N GLU A 25 -29.70 -34.37 -21.45
CA GLU A 25 -29.66 -35.46 -20.48
C GLU A 25 -31.07 -35.98 -20.15
N MET A 26 -32.05 -35.08 -19.97
CA MET A 26 -33.45 -35.45 -19.78
C MET A 26 -34.05 -36.18 -21.00
N ARG A 27 -33.67 -35.77 -22.22
CA ARG A 27 -34.12 -36.43 -23.46
C ARG A 27 -33.52 -37.83 -23.59
N ALA A 28 -32.21 -37.95 -23.35
CA ALA A 28 -31.52 -39.23 -23.36
C ALA A 28 -32.10 -40.22 -22.34
N HIS A 29 -32.46 -39.73 -21.15
CA HIS A 29 -33.06 -40.58 -20.12
C HIS A 29 -34.48 -41.06 -20.48
N LEU A 30 -35.29 -40.21 -21.15
CA LEU A 30 -36.59 -40.61 -21.69
C LEU A 30 -36.48 -41.62 -22.84
N GLU A 31 -35.47 -41.49 -23.69
CA GLU A 31 -35.20 -42.42 -24.78
C GLU A 31 -34.78 -43.80 -24.23
N LEU A 32 -33.84 -43.83 -23.28
CA LEU A 32 -33.44 -45.06 -22.58
C LEU A 32 -34.62 -45.79 -21.93
N MET A 33 -35.52 -45.07 -21.25
CA MET A 33 -36.73 -45.69 -20.68
C MET A 33 -37.70 -46.19 -21.75
N THR A 34 -37.75 -45.53 -22.90
CA THR A 34 -38.60 -45.97 -24.01
C THR A 34 -38.07 -47.27 -24.58
N ASP A 35 -36.75 -47.38 -24.76
CA ASP A 35 -36.08 -48.56 -25.29
C ASP A 35 -36.17 -49.77 -24.33
N ASP A 36 -35.96 -49.57 -23.03
CA ASP A 36 -36.12 -50.62 -22.01
C ASP A 36 -37.57 -51.16 -21.95
N ASN A 37 -38.57 -50.29 -22.19
CA ASN A 37 -39.97 -50.73 -22.28
C ASN A 37 -40.28 -51.46 -23.61
N LEU A 38 -39.61 -51.10 -24.70
CA LEU A 38 -39.69 -51.83 -25.97
C LEU A 38 -39.08 -53.24 -25.84
N GLU A 39 -37.92 -53.37 -25.18
CA GLU A 39 -37.27 -54.66 -24.92
C GLU A 39 -38.13 -55.57 -24.03
N ARG A 40 -38.93 -54.98 -23.12
CA ARG A 40 -39.93 -55.69 -22.31
C ARG A 40 -41.20 -56.07 -23.06
N GLY A 41 -41.26 -55.84 -24.37
CA GLY A 41 -42.34 -56.28 -25.25
C GLY A 41 -43.52 -55.32 -25.39
N MET A 42 -43.39 -54.06 -24.95
CA MET A 42 -44.44 -53.05 -25.16
C MET A 42 -44.45 -52.53 -26.60
N SER A 43 -45.61 -52.10 -27.07
CA SER A 43 -45.72 -51.37 -28.34
C SER A 43 -45.09 -49.97 -28.24
N THR A 44 -44.64 -49.41 -29.37
CA THR A 44 -43.90 -48.13 -29.41
C THR A 44 -44.68 -46.94 -28.86
N SER A 45 -46.01 -46.93 -29.03
CA SER A 45 -46.89 -45.90 -28.47
C SER A 45 -47.05 -46.07 -26.95
N GLU A 46 -47.15 -47.31 -26.46
CA GLU A 46 -47.29 -47.61 -25.04
C GLU A 46 -45.99 -47.37 -24.26
N ALA A 47 -44.85 -47.77 -24.83
CA ALA A 47 -43.52 -47.55 -24.24
C ALA A 47 -43.23 -46.05 -24.01
N ARG A 48 -43.51 -45.20 -25.01
CA ARG A 48 -43.37 -43.75 -24.89
C ARG A 48 -44.32 -43.14 -23.86
N ALA A 49 -45.56 -43.62 -23.81
CA ALA A 49 -46.55 -43.17 -22.84
C ALA A 49 -46.20 -43.62 -21.40
N ALA A 50 -45.62 -44.80 -21.23
CA ALA A 50 -45.11 -45.30 -19.95
C ALA A 50 -43.89 -44.50 -19.48
N ALA A 51 -42.91 -44.26 -20.35
CA ALA A 51 -41.71 -43.46 -20.03
C ALA A 51 -42.07 -42.03 -19.59
N ARG A 52 -42.99 -41.36 -20.30
CA ARG A 52 -43.47 -40.00 -19.91
C ARG A 52 -44.21 -39.99 -18.56
N ARG A 53 -44.99 -41.04 -18.26
CA ARG A 53 -45.69 -41.17 -16.97
C ARG A 53 -44.71 -41.44 -15.82
N HIS A 54 -43.66 -42.23 -16.08
CA HIS A 54 -42.64 -42.55 -15.08
C HIS A 54 -41.75 -41.35 -14.75
N PHE A 55 -41.37 -40.55 -15.76
CA PHE A 55 -40.56 -39.34 -15.58
C PHE A 55 -41.31 -38.21 -14.85
N GLY A 56 -42.64 -38.18 -14.98
CA GLY A 56 -43.50 -37.20 -14.32
C GLY A 56 -43.46 -35.82 -14.98
N ASN A 57 -43.67 -34.76 -14.19
CA ASN A 57 -43.76 -33.38 -14.70
C ASN A 57 -42.35 -32.83 -15.03
N LEU A 58 -41.91 -33.01 -16.28
CA LEU A 58 -40.64 -32.50 -16.81
C LEU A 58 -40.39 -31.02 -16.49
N THR A 59 -41.43 -30.19 -16.59
CA THR A 59 -41.34 -28.76 -16.35
C THR A 59 -40.94 -28.47 -14.91
N ARG A 60 -41.50 -29.21 -13.95
CA ARG A 60 -41.23 -29.02 -12.51
C ARG A 60 -39.81 -29.45 -12.13
N THR A 61 -39.29 -30.51 -12.74
CA THR A 61 -37.91 -30.98 -12.50
C THR A 61 -36.90 -29.99 -13.08
N ARG A 62 -37.19 -29.44 -14.26
CA ARG A 62 -36.39 -28.38 -14.88
C ARG A 62 -36.39 -27.08 -14.06
N GLU A 63 -37.54 -26.69 -13.51
CA GLU A 63 -37.63 -25.51 -12.63
C GLU A 63 -36.81 -25.68 -11.35
N LYS A 64 -36.88 -26.85 -10.69
CA LYS A 64 -36.07 -27.12 -9.50
C LYS A 64 -34.57 -27.13 -9.78
N ALA A 65 -34.14 -27.68 -10.91
CA ALA A 65 -32.74 -27.65 -11.32
C ALA A 65 -32.27 -26.21 -11.58
N ARG A 66 -33.09 -25.38 -12.24
CA ARG A 66 -32.82 -23.95 -12.43
C ARG A 66 -32.78 -23.17 -11.12
N GLU A 67 -33.61 -23.50 -10.14
CA GLU A 67 -33.57 -22.93 -8.78
C GLU A 67 -32.35 -23.37 -7.97
N ALA A 68 -31.83 -24.58 -8.18
CA ALA A 68 -30.65 -25.08 -7.48
C ALA A 68 -29.33 -24.55 -8.10
N TRP A 69 -29.30 -24.30 -9.41
CA TRP A 69 -28.16 -23.71 -10.14
C TRP A 69 -28.08 -22.19 -10.03
N GLN A 70 -28.71 -21.67 -9.01
CA GLN A 70 -28.62 -20.30 -8.59
C GLN A 70 -27.13 -19.92 -8.43
N PHE A 71 -26.65 -19.15 -9.40
CA PHE A 71 -25.53 -18.21 -9.33
C PHE A 71 -26.00 -16.80 -8.90
N PRO A 72 -27.08 -16.59 -8.10
CA PRO A 72 -27.78 -15.32 -8.05
C PRO A 72 -26.96 -14.31 -7.27
N ARG A 73 -25.98 -14.73 -6.47
CA ARG A 73 -25.18 -13.81 -5.67
C ARG A 73 -24.39 -12.83 -6.52
N LEU A 74 -23.92 -13.22 -7.70
CA LEU A 74 -23.17 -12.31 -8.57
C LEU A 74 -24.10 -11.46 -9.43
N GLU A 75 -25.10 -12.07 -10.06
CA GLU A 75 -26.03 -11.35 -10.94
C GLU A 75 -26.95 -10.41 -10.16
N THR A 76 -27.49 -10.85 -9.02
CA THR A 76 -28.25 -10.00 -8.09
C THR A 76 -27.38 -8.89 -7.51
N PHE A 77 -26.13 -9.17 -7.11
CA PHE A 77 -25.22 -8.12 -6.62
C PHE A 77 -24.90 -7.06 -7.68
N LEU A 78 -24.69 -7.47 -8.93
CA LEU A 78 -24.48 -6.53 -10.05
C LEU A 78 -25.74 -5.73 -10.37
N GLN A 79 -26.89 -6.39 -10.30
CA GLN A 79 -28.19 -5.77 -10.48
C GLN A 79 -28.44 -4.73 -9.37
N ASP A 80 -28.13 -5.05 -8.12
CA ASP A 80 -28.21 -4.14 -6.97
C ASP A 80 -27.26 -2.95 -7.10
N ILE A 81 -26.01 -3.17 -7.54
CA ILE A 81 -25.06 -2.08 -7.84
C ILE A 81 -25.64 -1.16 -8.93
N ARG A 82 -26.17 -1.74 -10.02
CA ARG A 82 -26.74 -0.96 -11.14
C ARG A 82 -27.96 -0.16 -10.69
N TYR A 83 -28.82 -0.75 -9.86
CA TYR A 83 -29.96 -0.06 -9.26
C TYR A 83 -29.51 1.05 -8.32
N GLY A 84 -28.50 0.81 -7.47
CA GLY A 84 -27.90 1.81 -6.59
C GLY A 84 -27.34 3.00 -7.36
N LEU A 85 -26.54 2.76 -8.42
CA LEU A 85 -26.04 3.81 -9.32
C LEU A 85 -27.16 4.59 -10.00
N ARG A 86 -28.26 3.92 -10.37
CA ARG A 86 -29.43 4.60 -10.93
C ARG A 86 -30.14 5.46 -9.89
N GLY A 87 -30.18 5.01 -8.63
CA GLY A 87 -30.68 5.78 -7.48
C GLY A 87 -29.86 7.05 -7.25
N ILE A 88 -28.53 6.92 -7.23
CA ILE A 88 -27.59 8.04 -7.10
C ILE A 88 -27.82 9.09 -8.20
N ARG A 89 -27.99 8.64 -9.45
CA ARG A 89 -28.27 9.53 -10.60
C ARG A 89 -29.64 10.19 -10.55
N LYS A 90 -30.64 9.57 -9.92
CA LYS A 90 -31.99 10.13 -9.81
C LYS A 90 -32.12 11.18 -8.71
N ALA A 91 -31.26 11.14 -7.69
CA ALA A 91 -31.24 12.08 -6.57
C ALA A 91 -29.83 12.70 -6.40
N PRO A 92 -29.37 13.53 -7.35
CA PRO A 92 -27.99 14.00 -7.40
C PRO A 92 -27.62 14.93 -6.22
N SER A 93 -28.53 15.79 -5.77
CA SER A 93 -28.28 16.73 -4.66
C SER A 93 -28.05 16.01 -3.33
N PHE A 94 -28.95 15.09 -2.96
CA PHE A 94 -28.79 14.27 -1.76
C PHE A 94 -27.52 13.40 -1.84
N SER A 95 -27.30 12.76 -2.99
CA SER A 95 -26.13 11.92 -3.19
C SER A 95 -24.82 12.70 -3.07
N LEU A 96 -24.76 13.92 -3.60
CA LEU A 96 -23.61 14.81 -3.45
C LEU A 96 -23.31 15.10 -1.97
N VAL A 97 -24.31 15.47 -1.18
CA VAL A 97 -24.13 15.77 0.25
C VAL A 97 -23.57 14.54 0.98
N VAL A 98 -24.14 13.36 0.73
CA VAL A 98 -23.69 12.10 1.35
C VAL A 98 -22.25 11.76 0.93
N ILE A 99 -21.95 11.85 -0.37
CA ILE A 99 -20.60 11.59 -0.90
C ILE A 99 -19.58 12.54 -0.28
N PHE A 100 -19.88 13.84 -0.22
CA PHE A 100 -18.98 14.83 0.37
C PHE A 100 -18.78 14.60 1.86
N THR A 101 -19.84 14.26 2.60
CA THR A 101 -19.74 13.96 4.03
C THR A 101 -18.86 12.75 4.27
N LEU A 102 -19.05 11.68 3.50
CA LEU A 102 -18.24 10.47 3.58
C LEU A 102 -16.79 10.74 3.18
N ALA A 103 -16.57 11.48 2.09
CA ALA A 103 -15.24 11.84 1.60
C ALA A 103 -14.48 12.70 2.60
N LEU A 104 -15.16 13.66 3.25
CA LEU A 104 -14.56 14.52 4.27
C LEU A 104 -14.20 13.72 5.52
N GLY A 105 -15.07 12.84 6.00
CA GLY A 105 -14.80 11.99 7.17
C GLY A 105 -13.62 11.03 6.94
N ILE A 106 -13.59 10.36 5.79
CA ILE A 106 -12.49 9.47 5.40
C ILE A 106 -11.21 10.28 5.22
N GLY A 107 -11.26 11.36 4.44
CA GLY A 107 -10.10 12.19 4.12
C GLY A 107 -9.49 12.87 5.34
N ALA A 108 -10.31 13.39 6.25
CA ALA A 108 -9.84 14.02 7.48
C ALA A 108 -9.12 13.01 8.38
N ASN A 109 -9.71 11.83 8.60
CA ASN A 109 -9.07 10.79 9.40
C ASN A 109 -7.78 10.31 8.76
N THR A 110 -7.76 10.05 7.44
CA THR A 110 -6.55 9.68 6.71
C THR A 110 -5.48 10.77 6.79
N ALA A 111 -5.84 12.04 6.69
CA ALA A 111 -4.90 13.16 6.79
C ALA A 111 -4.28 13.25 8.18
N ILE A 112 -5.09 13.17 9.24
CA ILE A 112 -4.61 13.17 10.63
C ILE A 112 -3.63 12.01 10.85
N PHE A 113 -4.01 10.78 10.47
CA PHE A 113 -3.13 9.62 10.62
C PHE A 113 -1.87 9.72 9.76
N SER A 114 -1.94 10.31 8.57
CA SER A 114 -0.76 10.52 7.73
C SER A 114 0.22 11.49 8.37
N VAL A 115 -0.28 12.60 8.94
CA VAL A 115 0.54 13.57 9.66
C VAL A 115 1.15 12.92 10.91
N VAL A 116 0.32 12.29 11.75
CA VAL A 116 0.78 11.59 12.97
C VAL A 116 1.82 10.54 12.62
N TYR A 117 1.58 9.72 11.60
CA TYR A 117 2.55 8.72 11.18
C TYR A 117 3.84 9.37 10.69
N SER A 118 3.77 10.34 9.79
CA SER A 118 4.96 11.00 9.21
C SER A 118 5.80 11.78 10.23
N VAL A 119 5.18 12.35 11.27
CA VAL A 119 5.83 13.22 12.25
C VAL A 119 6.24 12.45 13.50
N LEU A 120 5.39 11.55 14.01
CA LEU A 120 5.58 10.90 15.31
C LEU A 120 6.00 9.44 15.23
N LEU A 121 5.54 8.68 14.22
CA LEU A 121 5.68 7.21 14.21
C LEU A 121 6.60 6.67 13.12
N ARG A 122 6.91 7.46 12.10
CA ARG A 122 7.78 7.04 11.02
C ARG A 122 9.16 6.79 11.62
N PRO A 123 9.66 5.54 11.59
CA PRO A 123 10.98 5.26 12.12
C PRO A 123 12.00 6.11 11.36
N LEU A 124 13.00 6.61 12.08
CA LEU A 124 14.10 7.36 11.48
C LEU A 124 14.71 6.50 10.36
N PRO A 125 14.96 7.06 9.16
CA PRO A 125 15.47 6.32 8.01
C PRO A 125 16.98 6.04 8.13
N TYR A 126 17.42 5.63 9.32
CA TYR A 126 18.79 5.24 9.62
C TYR A 126 18.82 3.77 10.07
N PRO A 127 19.90 3.03 9.77
CA PRO A 127 20.14 1.74 10.39
C PRO A 127 20.05 1.88 11.91
N HIS A 128 19.26 1.03 12.54
CA HIS A 128 19.02 1.08 13.98
C HIS A 128 18.47 2.42 14.49
N GLY A 129 17.64 3.12 13.70
CA GLY A 129 17.04 4.41 14.07
C GLY A 129 16.27 4.36 15.40
N GLU A 130 15.74 3.20 15.78
CA GLU A 130 15.10 2.94 17.07
C GLU A 130 16.05 3.00 18.28
N ARG A 131 17.37 2.90 18.07
CA ARG A 131 18.42 3.01 19.08
C ARG A 131 18.99 4.42 19.21
N LEU A 132 18.57 5.35 18.35
CA LEU A 132 19.02 6.74 18.37
C LEU A 132 18.18 7.57 19.33
N VAL A 133 18.84 8.28 20.24
CA VAL A 133 18.20 9.23 21.16
C VAL A 133 18.86 10.60 21.06
N ARG A 134 18.06 11.66 21.21
CA ARG A 134 18.57 13.03 21.29
C ARG A 134 18.69 13.43 22.76
N LEU A 135 19.92 13.74 23.18
CA LEU A 135 20.20 14.26 24.51
C LEU A 135 20.16 15.79 24.49
N GLY A 136 19.77 16.37 25.62
CA GLY A 136 19.75 17.81 25.85
C GLY A 136 19.73 18.11 27.33
N GLU A 137 20.22 19.29 27.70
CA GLU A 137 20.15 19.76 29.07
C GLU A 137 18.71 20.16 29.42
N SER A 138 18.41 20.14 30.72
CA SER A 138 17.10 20.55 31.22
C SER A 138 17.28 21.41 32.46
N THR A 139 16.46 22.45 32.57
CA THR A 139 16.29 23.27 33.76
C THR A 139 14.94 22.97 34.38
N SER A 140 14.64 23.56 35.55
CA SER A 140 13.32 23.46 36.18
C SER A 140 12.18 24.00 35.34
N GLN A 141 12.46 24.80 34.30
CA GLN A 141 11.47 25.51 33.50
C GLN A 141 11.46 25.06 32.03
N VAL A 142 12.58 24.55 31.51
CA VAL A 142 12.76 24.22 30.08
C VAL A 142 13.57 22.93 29.94
N SER A 143 13.07 21.98 29.15
CA SER A 143 13.78 20.75 28.78
C SER A 143 14.30 20.79 27.34
N GLY A 144 15.34 20.01 27.05
CA GLY A 144 15.86 19.83 25.68
C GLY A 144 16.76 20.96 25.18
N ILE A 145 17.40 21.68 26.10
CA ILE A 145 18.35 22.76 25.84
C ILE A 145 19.63 22.20 25.21
N ALA A 146 20.29 22.99 24.36
CA ALA A 146 21.56 22.63 23.76
C ALA A 146 22.64 22.43 24.83
N VAL A 147 23.43 21.37 24.68
CA VAL A 147 24.53 21.02 25.59
C VAL A 147 25.76 21.85 25.21
N THR A 148 26.44 22.42 26.19
CA THR A 148 27.73 23.09 25.92
C THR A 148 28.80 22.09 25.49
N TRP A 149 29.79 22.53 24.71
CA TRP A 149 30.86 21.64 24.25
C TRP A 149 31.59 20.93 25.41
N VAL A 150 31.87 21.67 26.50
CA VAL A 150 32.54 21.12 27.69
C VAL A 150 31.69 20.05 28.37
N ASN A 151 30.38 20.29 28.52
CA ASN A 151 29.48 19.30 29.11
C ASN A 151 29.33 18.06 28.21
N PHE A 152 29.26 18.24 26.90
CA PHE A 152 29.27 17.12 25.96
C PHE A 152 30.55 16.27 26.09
N GLN A 153 31.72 16.91 26.19
CA GLN A 153 32.98 16.19 26.39
C GLN A 153 32.96 15.37 27.69
N HIS A 154 32.42 15.94 28.77
CA HIS A 154 32.24 15.25 30.04
C HIS A 154 31.29 14.06 29.92
N TRP A 155 30.11 14.26 29.32
CA TRP A 155 29.12 13.20 29.09
C TRP A 155 29.70 12.06 28.26
N ARG A 156 30.46 12.38 27.21
CA ARG A 156 31.10 11.37 26.36
C ARG A 156 32.18 10.59 27.10
N ALA A 157 32.98 11.25 27.96
CA ALA A 157 34.04 10.61 28.72
C ALA A 157 33.52 9.67 29.82
N GLU A 158 32.39 10.02 30.45
CA GLU A 158 31.76 9.24 31.52
C GLU A 158 30.63 8.32 31.03
N ASN A 159 30.41 8.25 29.72
CA ASN A 159 29.33 7.46 29.14
C ASN A 159 29.59 5.95 29.30
N ILE A 160 28.64 5.27 29.92
CA ILE A 160 28.62 3.80 30.06
C ILE A 160 27.39 3.14 29.44
N THR A 161 26.41 3.95 29.00
CA THR A 161 25.08 3.47 28.58
C THR A 161 24.93 3.44 27.07
N PHE A 162 25.44 4.45 26.38
CA PHE A 162 25.35 4.55 24.93
C PHE A 162 26.58 3.92 24.27
N GLU A 163 26.38 3.22 23.16
CA GLU A 163 27.50 2.65 22.39
C GLU A 163 28.42 3.75 21.84
N ASN A 164 27.82 4.84 21.33
CA ASN A 164 28.51 6.01 20.80
C ASN A 164 27.72 7.27 21.15
N MET A 165 28.41 8.40 21.32
CA MET A 165 27.80 9.70 21.64
C MET A 165 28.45 10.81 20.81
N GLU A 166 27.64 11.44 19.96
CA GLU A 166 28.09 12.40 18.96
C GLU A 166 27.34 13.72 19.10
N ALA A 167 28.00 14.84 18.80
CA ALA A 167 27.41 16.16 18.85
C ALA A 167 27.00 16.62 17.45
N ILE A 168 25.85 17.30 17.37
CA ILE A 168 25.40 17.98 16.15
C ILE A 168 24.80 19.33 16.52
N THR A 169 25.25 20.38 15.84
CA THR A 169 24.66 21.72 15.97
C THR A 169 24.46 22.36 14.61
N GLY A 170 23.46 23.24 14.51
CA GLY A 170 23.19 24.03 13.32
C GLY A 170 24.08 25.26 13.26
N ALA A 171 24.65 25.53 12.09
CA ALA A 171 25.38 26.76 11.82
C ALA A 171 24.91 27.35 10.49
N GLY A 172 24.55 28.63 10.50
CA GLY A 172 24.41 29.40 9.26
C GLY A 172 25.78 29.89 8.85
N MET A 173 26.27 29.47 7.69
CA MET A 173 27.58 29.92 7.17
C MET A 173 27.38 30.60 5.82
N THR A 174 28.14 31.64 5.54
CA THR A 174 28.11 32.30 4.23
C THR A 174 29.19 31.70 3.35
N LEU A 175 28.78 31.05 2.26
CA LEU A 175 29.71 30.63 1.22
C LEU A 175 30.07 31.83 0.36
N THR A 176 31.37 32.06 0.17
CA THR A 176 31.92 33.13 -0.67
C THR A 176 32.96 32.55 -1.64
N GLY A 177 33.37 33.32 -2.65
CA GLY A 177 34.45 32.93 -3.57
C GLY A 177 34.04 32.03 -4.75
N ARG A 178 32.74 31.74 -4.91
CA ARG A 178 32.19 30.99 -6.07
C ARG A 178 30.98 31.69 -6.69
N GLY A 179 31.10 33.00 -6.89
CA GLY A 179 30.02 33.88 -7.31
C GLY A 179 29.47 34.71 -6.14
N ASP A 180 28.17 34.98 -6.16
CA ASP A 180 27.51 35.74 -5.11
C ASP A 180 27.59 35.02 -3.75
N ALA A 181 27.67 35.82 -2.68
CA ALA A 181 27.66 35.30 -1.33
C ALA A 181 26.30 34.67 -1.01
N VAL A 182 26.29 33.39 -0.60
CA VAL A 182 25.06 32.65 -0.30
C VAL A 182 25.13 32.12 1.12
N LEU A 183 24.07 32.38 1.90
CA LEU A 183 23.90 31.74 3.20
C LEU A 183 23.54 30.26 3.00
N VAL A 184 24.39 29.38 3.52
CA VAL A 184 24.22 27.93 3.49
C VAL A 184 23.91 27.42 4.89
N ASN A 185 22.99 26.46 4.96
CA ASN A 185 22.67 25.75 6.20
C ASN A 185 23.69 24.62 6.36
N THR A 186 24.55 24.73 7.37
CA THR A 186 25.57 23.72 7.69
C THR A 186 25.27 23.09 9.04
N ARG A 187 25.80 21.87 9.21
CA ARG A 187 25.82 21.18 10.50
C ARG A 187 27.26 21.00 10.91
N LEU A 188 27.59 21.43 12.12
CA LEU A 188 28.84 21.07 12.77
C LEU A 188 28.58 19.77 13.51
N VAL A 189 29.43 18.78 13.25
CA VAL A 189 29.32 17.44 13.80
C VAL A 189 30.68 16.94 14.25
N THR A 190 30.71 16.06 15.25
CA THR A 190 31.91 15.31 15.62
C THR A 190 32.29 14.27 14.55
N SER A 191 33.55 13.82 14.54
CA SER A 191 34.11 12.97 13.47
C SER A 191 33.28 11.71 13.19
N SER A 192 32.78 11.05 14.23
CA SER A 192 32.06 9.79 14.16
C SER A 192 30.54 9.93 13.99
N ALA A 193 30.00 11.15 13.84
CA ALA A 193 28.55 11.38 13.70
C ALA A 193 27.92 10.60 12.54
N PHE A 194 28.60 10.48 11.40
CA PHE A 194 28.11 9.75 10.24
C PHE A 194 28.07 8.23 10.46
N GLN A 195 28.90 7.71 11.35
CA GLN A 195 28.93 6.27 11.69
C GLN A 195 27.66 5.85 12.43
N LEU A 196 27.11 6.72 13.30
CA LEU A 196 25.82 6.48 13.98
C LEU A 196 24.68 6.22 12.99
N THR A 197 24.72 6.90 11.85
CA THR A 197 23.68 6.81 10.81
C THR A 197 23.99 5.78 9.73
N GLY A 198 25.12 5.07 9.83
CA GLY A 198 25.58 4.12 8.80
C GLY A 198 25.78 4.75 7.42
N MET A 199 25.98 6.07 7.35
CA MET A 199 26.19 6.78 6.09
C MET A 199 27.57 6.42 5.53
N THR A 200 27.66 6.34 4.20
CA THR A 200 28.91 6.12 3.48
C THR A 200 29.14 7.26 2.49
N SER A 201 30.40 7.63 2.27
CA SER A 201 30.75 8.67 1.30
C SER A 201 30.63 8.12 -0.12
N MET A 202 29.96 8.86 -1.01
CA MET A 202 29.91 8.53 -2.44
C MET A 202 31.24 8.83 -3.14
N LEU A 203 31.90 9.92 -2.72
CA LEU A 203 33.18 10.40 -3.23
C LEU A 203 34.00 10.93 -2.04
N GLY A 204 35.33 10.80 -2.12
CA GLY A 204 36.23 11.22 -1.05
C GLY A 204 36.14 10.34 0.19
N ARG A 205 36.15 10.96 1.37
CA ARG A 205 36.12 10.30 2.67
C ARG A 205 35.15 11.00 3.63
N LEU A 206 34.70 10.28 4.65
CA LEU A 206 34.05 10.90 5.81
C LEU A 206 35.09 11.52 6.75
N PHE A 207 34.59 12.21 7.78
CA PHE A 207 35.42 12.73 8.85
C PHE A 207 36.12 11.60 9.62
N THR A 208 37.29 11.93 10.13
CA THR A 208 38.14 11.08 10.96
C THR A 208 38.50 11.83 12.23
N ASP A 209 39.01 11.12 13.24
CA ASP A 209 39.41 11.75 14.51
C ASP A 209 40.56 12.75 14.37
N ALA A 210 41.26 12.74 13.23
CA ALA A 210 42.26 13.76 12.92
C ALA A 210 41.62 15.12 12.57
N ASP A 211 40.40 15.11 12.02
CA ASP A 211 39.67 16.32 11.60
C ASP A 211 38.98 17.01 12.79
N ASP A 212 38.74 16.30 13.90
CA ASP A 212 38.08 16.80 15.12
C ASP A 212 39.08 17.29 16.19
N LYS A 213 40.34 17.56 15.79
CA LYS A 213 41.39 18.06 16.67
C LYS A 213 41.48 19.59 16.62
N PRO A 214 41.82 20.25 17.75
CA PRO A 214 42.14 21.67 17.74
C PRO A 214 43.24 22.00 16.73
N GLY A 215 42.97 22.94 15.82
CA GLY A 215 43.91 23.34 14.77
C GLY A 215 43.95 22.42 13.54
N ALA A 216 43.08 21.41 13.45
CA ALA A 216 42.93 20.60 12.25
C ALA A 216 42.50 21.46 11.04
N ALA A 217 42.83 20.98 9.85
CA ALA A 217 42.43 21.63 8.61
C ALA A 217 40.89 21.67 8.52
N PRO A 218 40.27 22.82 8.18
CA PRO A 218 38.83 22.91 8.00
C PRO A 218 38.38 21.96 6.89
N THR A 219 37.61 20.94 7.27
CA THR A 219 37.11 19.92 6.35
C THR A 219 35.59 20.00 6.32
N ALA A 220 35.00 19.88 5.13
CA ALA A 220 33.55 19.92 4.95
C ALA A 220 33.09 18.74 4.10
N ILE A 221 31.97 18.15 4.49
CA ILE A 221 31.26 17.15 3.68
C ILE A 221 30.01 17.83 3.12
N VAL A 222 29.79 17.68 1.82
CA VAL A 222 28.66 18.29 1.12
C VAL A 222 27.67 17.22 0.66
N THR A 223 26.39 17.58 0.57
CA THR A 223 25.38 16.70 -0.01
C THR A 223 25.58 16.59 -1.53
N ALA A 224 25.13 15.48 -2.12
CA ALA A 224 25.21 15.27 -3.56
C ALA A 224 24.50 16.41 -4.34
N ASP A 225 23.33 16.85 -3.86
CA ASP A 225 22.57 17.95 -4.46
C ASP A 225 23.37 19.25 -4.44
N PHE A 226 24.07 19.55 -3.34
CA PHE A 226 24.90 20.73 -3.23
C PHE A 226 26.11 20.65 -4.17
N TRP A 227 26.77 19.50 -4.22
CA TRP A 227 27.89 19.26 -5.12
C TRP A 227 27.51 19.42 -6.59
N GLN A 228 26.38 18.85 -7.02
CA GLN A 228 25.89 18.98 -8.40
C GLN A 228 25.44 20.40 -8.72
N SER A 229 24.60 21.01 -7.88
CA SER A 229 23.96 22.29 -8.18
C SER A 229 24.87 23.50 -7.98
N ARG A 230 25.81 23.45 -7.03
CA ARG A 230 26.65 24.60 -6.63
C ARG A 230 28.13 24.41 -6.90
N LEU A 231 28.62 23.18 -6.95
CA LEU A 231 30.03 22.88 -7.22
C LEU A 231 30.26 22.32 -8.63
N GLY A 232 29.21 22.25 -9.46
CA GLY A 232 29.28 21.83 -10.86
C GLY A 232 29.52 20.33 -11.05
N GLY A 233 29.39 19.53 -9.99
CA GLY A 233 29.62 18.08 -10.08
C GLY A 233 31.08 17.70 -10.38
N ASP A 234 32.05 18.56 -10.04
CA ASP A 234 33.47 18.30 -10.30
C ASP A 234 34.01 17.20 -9.37
N PRO A 235 34.45 16.04 -9.90
CA PRO A 235 34.97 14.92 -9.10
C PRO A 235 36.35 15.19 -8.47
N HIS A 236 37.02 16.30 -8.82
CA HIS A 236 38.32 16.69 -8.26
C HIS A 236 38.22 17.61 -7.04
N VAL A 237 37.01 17.92 -6.56
CA VAL A 237 36.81 18.59 -5.28
C VAL A 237 36.94 17.55 -4.16
N GLY A 238 38.17 17.32 -3.71
CA GLY A 238 38.54 16.42 -2.62
C GLY A 238 39.23 17.14 -1.46
#